data_AF-A0A3E0NB59-F1
#
_entry.id   AF-A0A3E0NB59-F1
#
_cell.length_a   1.000
_cell.length_b   1.000
_cell.length_c   1.000
_cell.angle_alpha   90.00
_cell.angle_beta   90.00
_cell.angle_gamma   90.00
#
_symmetry.space_group_name_H-M   'P 1'
#
loop_
_entity.id
_entity.type
_entity.pdbx_description
1 polymer ?
#
loop_
_entity_poly.entity_id
_entity_poly.type
_entity_poly.pdbx_seq_one_letter_code
_entity_poly.pdbx_strand_id
1 'polypeptide(L)'
;MERFPDLAPLDIIRRFNSGEMTDDDVIHWAEDQVALDNTLGREGTVIELAMLSCRDNNSQRIAVLLEDLVMEVVDFDYSDEQLARLRERCSALIRKARPGSIDKKNCMDFIIGCCPQTAAELSNVRRYFKGDVPGLYNELSAYSKFIVHAIENSPQDLDQAVRCLDSLFVLGDSEIRNAGAVGVIESVLNICGNSKIDAKPFIERLLPASKRAHVDLEKFWNDTYPSLLRRFRESAVPYKNDSNSK
;
A
#
# COMPACT_ATOMS: atom_id res chain seq x y z
N MET A 1 -18.72 24.31 -11.58
CA MET A 1 -17.42 23.63 -11.68
C MET A 1 -16.82 24.08 -13.00
N GLU A 2 -15.70 24.78 -12.96
CA GLU A 2 -15.06 25.34 -14.15
C GLU A 2 -14.24 24.22 -14.80
N ARG A 3 -14.53 23.87 -16.06
CA ARG A 3 -13.78 22.82 -16.78
C ARG A 3 -12.56 23.43 -17.45
N PHE A 4 -11.43 22.72 -17.44
CA PHE A 4 -10.14 23.22 -17.93
C PHE A 4 -9.56 22.43 -19.13
N PRO A 5 -10.34 22.11 -20.19
CA PRO A 5 -9.92 21.17 -21.23
C PRO A 5 -8.71 21.64 -22.07
N ASP A 6 -8.30 22.91 -21.96
CA ASP A 6 -7.20 23.46 -22.76
C ASP A 6 -5.89 23.64 -21.98
N LEU A 7 -5.86 23.26 -20.69
CA LEU A 7 -4.64 23.39 -19.90
C LEU A 7 -3.62 22.31 -20.30
N ALA A 8 -2.39 22.76 -20.54
CA ALA A 8 -1.28 21.85 -20.72
C ALA A 8 -1.04 21.04 -19.42
N PRO A 9 -0.60 19.78 -19.50
CA PRO A 9 -0.38 18.94 -18.32
C PRO A 9 0.50 19.57 -17.23
N LEU A 10 1.48 20.40 -17.62
CA LEU A 10 2.34 21.13 -16.69
C LEU A 10 1.62 22.24 -15.91
N ASP A 11 0.64 22.90 -16.51
CA ASP A 11 -0.12 23.97 -15.86
C ASP A 11 -1.08 23.40 -14.81
N ILE A 12 -1.64 22.22 -15.05
CA ILE A 12 -2.47 21.48 -14.08
C ILE A 12 -1.68 21.18 -12.82
N ILE A 13 -0.46 20.67 -12.97
CA ILE A 13 0.38 20.31 -11.83
C ILE A 13 0.82 21.53 -11.05
N ARG A 14 1.17 22.61 -11.75
CA ARG A 14 1.50 23.88 -11.10
C ARG A 14 0.32 24.40 -10.27
N ARG A 15 -0.90 24.34 -10.81
CA ARG A 15 -2.13 24.79 -10.13
C ARG A 15 -2.55 23.87 -8.99
N PHE A 16 -2.41 22.56 -9.16
CA PHE A 16 -2.65 21.60 -8.08
C PHE A 16 -1.68 21.82 -6.92
N ASN A 17 -0.39 21.98 -7.21
CA ASN A 17 0.63 22.23 -6.17
C ASN A 17 0.47 23.60 -5.49
N SER A 18 -0.11 24.60 -6.15
CA SER A 18 -0.44 25.89 -5.52
C SER A 18 -1.75 25.87 -4.74
N GLY A 19 -2.50 24.76 -4.76
CA GLY A 19 -3.82 24.64 -4.14
C GLY A 19 -4.94 25.34 -4.92
N GLU A 20 -4.67 25.77 -6.15
CA GLU A 20 -5.67 26.35 -7.07
C GLU A 20 -6.57 25.28 -7.70
N MET A 21 -6.17 24.01 -7.63
CA MET A 21 -6.97 22.86 -8.09
C MET A 21 -7.09 21.82 -7.00
N THR A 22 -8.28 21.25 -6.88
CA THR A 22 -8.60 20.12 -6.01
C THR A 22 -8.28 18.79 -6.69
N ASP A 23 -8.30 17.69 -5.92
CA ASP A 23 -8.19 16.33 -6.46
C ASP A 23 -9.26 16.10 -7.56
N ASP A 24 -10.49 16.58 -7.34
CA ASP A 24 -11.61 16.47 -8.29
C ASP A 24 -11.37 17.27 -9.59
N ASP A 25 -10.76 18.46 -9.50
CA ASP A 25 -10.46 19.26 -10.69
C ASP A 25 -9.42 18.59 -11.60
N VAL A 26 -8.45 17.88 -11.00
CA VAL A 26 -7.43 17.11 -11.73
C VAL A 26 -8.05 15.88 -12.38
N ILE A 27 -8.96 15.19 -11.69
CA ILE A 27 -9.69 14.03 -12.22
C ILE A 27 -10.54 14.44 -13.43
N HIS A 28 -11.37 15.48 -13.31
CA HIS A 28 -12.22 15.94 -14.42
C HIS A 28 -11.38 16.42 -15.63
N TRP A 29 -10.25 17.08 -15.37
CA TRP A 29 -9.32 17.43 -16.45
C TRP A 29 -8.77 16.19 -17.15
N ALA A 30 -8.33 15.18 -16.39
CA ALA A 30 -7.81 13.94 -16.96
C ALA A 30 -8.89 13.22 -17.81
N GLU A 31 -10.14 13.17 -17.33
CA GLU A 31 -11.29 12.62 -18.08
C GLU A 31 -11.54 13.36 -19.40
N ASP A 32 -11.59 14.70 -19.36
CA ASP A 32 -11.78 15.54 -20.55
C ASP A 32 -10.65 15.31 -21.58
N GLN A 33 -9.41 15.09 -21.11
CA GLN A 33 -8.27 14.81 -21.98
C GLN A 33 -8.28 13.41 -22.58
N VAL A 34 -8.70 12.38 -21.83
CA VAL A 34 -8.84 11.03 -22.38
C VAL A 34 -9.93 11.01 -23.46
N ALA A 35 -11.04 11.72 -23.25
CA ALA A 35 -12.07 11.88 -24.26
C ALA A 35 -11.54 12.56 -25.54
N LEU A 36 -10.67 13.57 -25.39
CA LEU A 36 -10.03 14.27 -26.51
C LEU A 36 -9.03 13.37 -27.25
N ASP A 37 -8.15 12.66 -26.52
CA ASP A 37 -7.16 11.74 -27.07
C ASP A 37 -7.82 10.60 -27.86
N ASN A 38 -8.95 10.06 -27.36
CA ASN A 38 -9.76 9.08 -28.08
C ASN A 38 -10.35 9.64 -29.37
N THR A 39 -10.86 10.87 -29.34
CA THR A 39 -11.41 11.55 -30.52
C THR A 39 -10.33 11.78 -31.60
N LEU A 40 -9.09 11.97 -31.16
CA LEU A 40 -7.95 12.24 -32.04
C LEU A 40 -7.15 10.99 -32.44
N GLY A 41 -7.52 9.81 -31.95
CA GLY A 41 -6.78 8.55 -32.17
C GLY A 41 -5.37 8.57 -31.56
N ARG A 42 -5.15 9.37 -30.51
CA ARG A 42 -3.87 9.50 -29.80
C ARG A 42 -3.92 8.65 -28.54
N GLU A 43 -3.54 7.39 -28.63
CA GLU A 43 -3.55 6.50 -27.46
C GLU A 43 -2.56 6.94 -26.38
N GLY A 44 -3.07 7.28 -25.19
CA GLY A 44 -2.31 7.30 -23.93
C GLY A 44 -1.39 8.50 -23.68
N THR A 45 -1.42 9.54 -24.52
CA THR A 45 -0.44 10.64 -24.44
C THR A 45 -0.60 11.48 -23.18
N VAL A 46 -1.84 11.77 -22.78
CA VAL A 46 -2.07 12.71 -21.66
C VAL A 46 -1.93 12.07 -20.28
N ILE A 47 -2.35 10.82 -20.09
CA ILE A 47 -2.09 10.07 -18.84
C ILE A 47 -0.58 9.90 -18.65
N GLU A 48 0.16 9.63 -19.72
CA GLU A 48 1.63 9.54 -19.68
C GLU A 48 2.30 10.87 -19.34
N LEU A 49 1.82 11.98 -19.91
CA LEU A 49 2.32 13.32 -19.58
C LEU A 49 1.98 13.73 -18.15
N ALA A 50 0.80 13.37 -17.65
CA ALA A 50 0.41 13.59 -16.26
C ALA A 50 1.31 12.78 -15.29
N MET A 51 1.57 11.51 -15.59
CA MET A 51 2.48 10.66 -14.81
C MET A 51 3.95 11.12 -14.90
N LEU A 52 4.42 11.52 -16.08
CA LEU A 52 5.77 12.08 -16.29
C LEU A 52 5.95 13.43 -15.59
N SER A 53 4.90 14.21 -15.42
CA SER A 53 4.98 15.51 -14.76
C SER A 53 4.80 15.39 -13.24
N CYS A 54 4.14 14.33 -12.74
CA CYS A 54 4.17 13.92 -11.33
C CYS A 54 5.58 13.46 -10.89
N ARG A 55 6.33 12.84 -11.81
CA ARG A 55 7.73 12.41 -11.62
C ARG A 55 8.68 13.58 -11.35
N ASP A 56 8.45 14.75 -11.93
CA ASP A 56 9.35 15.91 -11.75
C ASP A 56 9.02 16.73 -10.48
N ASN A 57 7.84 16.53 -9.87
CA ASN A 57 7.35 17.36 -8.75
C ASN A 57 7.14 16.60 -7.43
N ASN A 58 7.61 15.36 -7.30
CA ASN A 58 7.55 14.57 -6.05
C ASN A 58 6.12 14.25 -5.56
N SER A 59 5.10 14.41 -6.41
CA SER A 59 3.69 14.23 -6.06
C SER A 59 3.25 12.76 -6.24
N GLN A 60 3.76 11.87 -5.38
CA GLN A 60 3.45 10.44 -5.38
C GLN A 60 1.95 10.13 -5.22
N ARG A 61 1.19 11.02 -4.55
CA ARG A 61 -0.26 10.90 -4.37
C ARG A 61 -1.05 10.99 -5.68
N ILE A 62 -0.62 11.84 -6.62
CA ILE A 62 -1.29 12.01 -7.93
C ILE A 62 -1.01 10.80 -8.82
N ALA A 63 0.18 10.19 -8.74
CA ALA A 63 0.48 8.98 -9.48
C ALA A 63 -0.40 7.78 -9.07
N VAL A 64 -0.76 7.67 -7.78
CA VAL A 64 -1.69 6.66 -7.26
C VAL A 64 -3.13 6.97 -7.65
N LEU A 65 -3.56 8.24 -7.59
CA LEU A 65 -4.88 8.64 -8.07
C LEU A 65 -5.06 8.40 -9.57
N LEU A 66 -4.01 8.62 -10.37
CA LEU A 66 -4.00 8.28 -11.80
C LEU A 66 -3.98 6.77 -12.04
N GLU A 67 -3.39 5.97 -11.15
CA GLU A 67 -3.47 4.51 -11.19
C GLU A 67 -4.90 4.03 -10.92
N ASP A 68 -5.54 4.53 -9.86
CA ASP A 68 -6.94 4.20 -9.55
C ASP A 68 -7.88 4.71 -10.67
N LEU A 69 -7.65 5.88 -11.26
CA LEU A 69 -8.42 6.38 -12.41
C LEU A 69 -8.26 5.48 -13.65
N VAL A 70 -7.04 5.06 -13.98
CA VAL A 70 -6.79 4.09 -15.09
C VAL A 70 -7.42 2.73 -14.81
N MET A 71 -7.58 2.36 -13.53
CA MET A 71 -8.14 1.08 -13.10
C MET A 71 -9.67 1.11 -12.93
N GLU A 72 -10.27 2.25 -12.61
CA GLU A 72 -11.71 2.46 -12.38
C GLU A 72 -12.47 2.99 -13.60
N VAL A 73 -11.79 3.59 -14.59
CA VAL A 73 -12.48 4.06 -15.79
C VAL A 73 -12.81 2.88 -16.71
N VAL A 74 -14.02 2.35 -16.50
CA VAL A 74 -14.62 1.17 -17.14
C VAL A 74 -15.43 1.51 -18.42
N ASP A 75 -15.41 2.75 -18.92
CA ASP A 75 -16.27 3.14 -20.07
C ASP A 75 -15.52 3.61 -21.34
N PHE A 76 -14.23 3.28 -21.46
CA PHE A 76 -13.49 3.51 -22.71
C PHE A 76 -13.33 2.22 -23.51
N ASP A 77 -13.54 2.33 -24.83
CA ASP A 77 -13.51 1.27 -25.84
C ASP A 77 -12.07 0.75 -26.11
N TYR A 78 -11.24 0.65 -25.07
CA TYR A 78 -9.92 0.05 -25.16
C TYR A 78 -10.05 -1.47 -25.27
N SER A 79 -9.35 -2.05 -26.24
CA SER A 79 -9.10 -3.48 -26.27
C SER A 79 -8.27 -3.91 -25.04
N ASP A 80 -8.41 -5.17 -24.64
CA ASP A 80 -7.62 -5.78 -23.56
C ASP A 80 -6.10 -5.60 -23.77
N GLU A 81 -5.63 -5.59 -25.02
CA GLU A 81 -4.22 -5.41 -25.37
C GLU A 81 -3.75 -3.96 -25.15
N GLN A 82 -4.60 -2.97 -25.45
CA GLN A 82 -4.30 -1.56 -25.16
C GLN A 82 -4.26 -1.31 -23.65
N LEU A 83 -5.21 -1.87 -22.89
CA LEU A 83 -5.22 -1.81 -21.43
C LEU A 83 -3.98 -2.47 -20.82
N ALA A 84 -3.57 -3.65 -21.30
CA ALA A 84 -2.37 -4.33 -20.83
C ALA A 84 -1.10 -3.50 -21.09
N ARG A 85 -0.96 -2.93 -22.29
CA ARG A 85 0.17 -2.05 -22.64
C ARG A 85 0.22 -0.79 -21.80
N LEU A 86 -0.93 -0.15 -21.57
CA LEU A 86 -1.02 1.04 -20.73
C LEU A 86 -0.60 0.72 -19.29
N ARG A 87 -1.10 -0.38 -18.71
CA ARG A 87 -0.73 -0.85 -17.36
C ARG A 87 0.76 -1.11 -17.22
N GLU A 88 1.37 -1.77 -18.21
CA GLU A 88 2.81 -2.05 -18.20
C GLU A 88 3.65 -0.77 -18.26
N ARG A 89 3.27 0.18 -19.12
CA ARG A 89 3.94 1.48 -19.26
C ARG A 89 3.82 2.34 -18.01
N CYS A 90 2.62 2.44 -17.43
CA CYS A 90 2.37 3.12 -16.16
C CYS A 90 3.24 2.52 -15.04
N SER A 91 3.26 1.20 -14.92
CA SER A 91 4.08 0.47 -13.94
C SER A 91 5.58 0.74 -14.10
N ALA A 92 6.08 0.77 -15.34
CA ALA A 92 7.47 1.05 -15.65
C ALA A 92 7.86 2.50 -15.30
N LEU A 93 6.97 3.45 -15.59
CA LEU A 93 7.16 4.87 -15.23
C LEU A 93 7.16 5.08 -13.72
N ILE A 94 6.25 4.43 -12.98
CA ILE A 94 6.22 4.45 -11.51
C ILE A 94 7.52 3.90 -10.92
N ARG A 95 8.01 2.76 -11.42
CA ARG A 95 9.29 2.18 -10.97
C ARG A 95 10.46 3.13 -11.19
N LYS A 96 10.46 3.87 -12.30
CA LYS A 96 11.50 4.83 -12.66
C LYS A 96 11.38 6.16 -11.92
N ALA A 97 10.18 6.50 -11.45
CA ALA A 97 9.88 7.77 -10.79
C ALA A 97 10.13 7.74 -9.27
N ARG A 98 10.18 6.58 -8.60
CA ARG A 98 10.36 6.47 -7.13
C ARG A 98 11.70 7.11 -6.67
N PRO A 99 11.71 8.30 -6.06
CA PRO A 99 12.86 8.74 -5.30
C PRO A 99 12.69 8.19 -3.87
N GLY A 100 13.60 7.32 -3.44
CA GLY A 100 13.63 6.81 -2.06
C GLY A 100 12.54 5.79 -1.71
N SER A 101 12.58 4.60 -2.33
CA SER A 101 11.76 3.47 -1.88
C SER A 101 11.96 3.23 -0.38
N ILE A 102 10.86 2.97 0.33
CA ILE A 102 10.96 2.51 1.71
C ILE A 102 11.54 1.09 1.65
N ASP A 103 12.69 0.91 2.26
CA ASP A 103 13.40 -0.34 2.37
C ASP A 103 13.54 -0.73 3.85
N LYS A 104 14.13 -1.89 4.11
CA LYS A 104 14.36 -2.38 5.47
C LYS A 104 15.13 -1.39 6.36
N LYS A 105 16.03 -0.58 5.79
CA LYS A 105 16.91 0.31 6.56
C LYS A 105 16.17 1.56 7.02
N ASN A 106 15.23 2.08 6.22
CA ASN A 106 14.54 3.33 6.50
C ASN A 106 13.07 3.16 6.95
N CYS A 107 12.53 1.93 6.95
CA CYS A 107 11.12 1.65 7.28
C CYS A 107 10.71 2.18 8.67
N MET A 108 11.49 1.90 9.72
CA MET A 108 11.12 2.36 11.06
C MET A 108 11.25 3.88 11.22
N ASP A 109 12.22 4.50 10.56
CA ASP A 109 12.37 5.96 10.57
C ASP A 109 11.19 6.64 9.86
N PHE A 110 10.72 6.06 8.75
CA PHE A 110 9.50 6.47 8.07
C PHE A 110 8.28 6.36 8.98
N ILE A 111 8.08 5.20 9.63
CA ILE A 111 6.96 4.97 10.55
C ILE A 111 6.98 5.97 11.71
N ILE A 112 8.15 6.25 12.30
CA ILE A 112 8.27 7.23 13.39
C ILE A 112 7.99 8.65 12.87
N GLY A 113 8.46 8.99 11.67
CA GLY A 113 8.16 10.29 11.05
C GLY A 113 6.66 10.50 10.84
N CYS A 114 5.93 9.45 10.46
CA CYS A 114 4.48 9.51 10.28
C CYS A 114 3.70 9.34 11.59
N CYS A 115 4.20 8.58 12.56
CA CYS A 115 3.53 8.21 13.81
C CYS A 115 4.51 8.26 14.99
N PRO A 116 4.87 9.46 15.49
CA PRO A 116 5.92 9.63 16.50
C PRO A 116 5.71 8.84 17.78
N GLN A 117 4.46 8.59 18.16
CA GLN A 117 4.06 7.81 19.33
C GLN A 117 4.61 6.38 19.29
N THR A 118 4.88 5.83 18.10
CA THR A 118 5.50 4.50 17.90
C THR A 118 6.90 4.42 18.52
N ALA A 119 7.62 5.54 18.65
CA ALA A 119 8.99 5.56 19.15
C ALA A 119 9.12 5.01 20.59
N ALA A 120 8.11 5.23 21.43
CA ALA A 120 8.08 4.70 22.79
C ALA A 120 7.99 3.17 22.80
N GLU A 121 7.08 2.60 22.02
CA GLU A 121 6.94 1.15 21.88
C GLU A 121 8.16 0.51 21.25
N LEU A 122 8.77 1.15 20.24
CA LEU A 122 9.99 0.65 19.61
C LEU A 122 11.16 0.60 20.60
N SER A 123 11.25 1.61 21.48
CA SER A 123 12.26 1.62 22.54
C SER A 123 12.08 0.45 23.52
N ASN A 124 10.83 0.09 23.84
CA ASN A 124 10.53 -1.07 24.67
C ASN A 124 10.90 -2.39 23.98
N VAL A 125 10.58 -2.53 22.69
CA VAL A 125 11.02 -3.69 21.88
C VAL A 125 12.54 -3.80 21.90
N ARG A 126 13.27 -2.74 21.55
CA ARG A 126 14.75 -2.77 21.51
C ARG A 126 15.38 -3.11 22.87
N ARG A 127 14.78 -2.63 23.97
CA ARG A 127 15.24 -2.98 25.34
C ARG A 127 15.06 -4.47 25.62
N TYR A 128 13.95 -5.08 25.18
CA TYR A 128 13.69 -6.51 25.36
C TYR A 128 14.79 -7.38 24.71
N PHE A 129 15.30 -6.96 23.55
CA PHE A 129 16.38 -7.63 22.84
C PHE A 129 17.78 -7.34 23.39
N LYS A 130 17.92 -6.59 24.50
CA LYS A 130 19.19 -6.39 25.25
C LYS A 130 20.41 -5.95 24.42
N GLY A 131 20.20 -5.25 23.31
CA GLY A 131 21.27 -4.79 22.42
C GLY A 131 21.41 -5.58 21.12
N ASP A 132 20.71 -6.70 20.97
CA ASP A 132 20.58 -7.38 19.68
C ASP A 132 19.60 -6.62 18.76
N VAL A 133 19.82 -6.69 17.45
CA VAL A 133 18.92 -6.09 16.45
C VAL A 133 17.66 -6.97 16.37
N PRO A 134 16.46 -6.48 16.74
CA PRO A 134 15.24 -7.30 16.82
C PRO A 134 14.84 -7.91 15.46
N GLY A 135 15.29 -7.31 14.36
CA GLY A 135 14.79 -7.60 13.02
C GLY A 135 13.47 -6.90 12.73
N LEU A 136 13.19 -6.68 11.45
CA LEU A 136 12.10 -5.82 10.98
C LEU A 136 10.73 -6.21 11.55
N TYR A 137 10.37 -7.50 11.53
CA TYR A 137 9.08 -7.97 12.04
C TYR A 137 8.87 -7.68 13.53
N ASN A 138 9.92 -7.82 14.33
CA ASN A 138 9.84 -7.51 15.76
C ASN A 138 9.75 -6.00 16.00
N GLU A 139 10.45 -5.18 15.22
CA GLU A 139 10.31 -3.72 15.30
C GLU A 139 8.92 -3.25 14.84
N LEU A 140 8.36 -3.84 13.79
CA LEU A 140 6.99 -3.58 13.33
C LEU A 140 5.93 -3.94 14.38
N SER A 141 6.23 -4.88 15.29
CA SER A 141 5.31 -5.17 16.41
C SER A 141 5.05 -3.95 17.31
N ALA A 142 6.00 -3.00 17.40
CA ALA A 142 5.79 -1.75 18.11
C ALA A 142 4.71 -0.89 17.43
N TYR A 143 4.75 -0.86 16.09
CA TYR A 143 3.76 -0.14 15.30
C TYR A 143 2.38 -0.79 15.37
N SER A 144 2.32 -2.12 15.32
CA SER A 144 1.07 -2.89 15.51
C SER A 144 0.44 -2.62 16.88
N LYS A 145 1.25 -2.56 17.95
CA LYS A 145 0.75 -2.20 19.29
C LYS A 145 0.23 -0.77 19.36
N PHE A 146 0.90 0.18 18.71
CA PHE A 146 0.42 1.55 18.61
C PHE A 146 -0.95 1.61 17.89
N ILE A 147 -1.11 0.91 16.77
CA ILE A 147 -2.40 0.82 16.06
C ILE A 147 -3.50 0.28 16.99
N VAL A 148 -3.23 -0.81 17.71
CA VAL A 148 -4.20 -1.41 18.64
C VAL A 148 -4.58 -0.41 19.75
N HIS A 149 -3.61 0.31 20.30
CA HIS A 149 -3.89 1.36 21.27
C HIS A 149 -4.77 2.48 20.67
N ALA A 150 -4.51 2.87 19.42
CA ALA A 150 -5.29 3.89 18.73
C ALA A 150 -6.74 3.45 18.45
N ILE A 151 -6.98 2.15 18.17
CA ILE A 151 -8.34 1.60 18.02
C ILE A 151 -9.21 1.90 19.24
N GLU A 152 -8.66 1.75 20.44
CA GLU A 152 -9.43 1.92 21.68
C GLU A 152 -9.51 3.38 22.13
N ASN A 153 -8.51 4.20 21.81
CA ASN A 153 -8.29 5.47 22.51
C ASN A 153 -8.34 6.71 21.60
N SER A 154 -8.05 6.59 20.31
CA SER A 154 -7.81 7.76 19.46
C SER A 154 -8.08 7.47 17.98
N PRO A 155 -9.30 7.77 17.49
CA PRO A 155 -9.63 7.65 16.07
C PRO A 155 -8.70 8.45 15.15
N GLN A 156 -8.22 9.61 15.59
CA GLN A 156 -7.29 10.45 14.82
C GLN A 156 -5.92 9.79 14.66
N ASP A 157 -5.38 9.20 15.73
CA ASP A 157 -4.12 8.45 15.66
C ASP A 157 -4.29 7.20 14.80
N LEU A 158 -5.47 6.56 14.84
CA LEU A 158 -5.80 5.43 13.98
C LEU A 158 -5.81 5.83 12.50
N ASP A 159 -6.45 6.94 12.14
CA ASP A 159 -6.47 7.45 10.77
C ASP A 159 -5.06 7.79 10.27
N GLN A 160 -4.21 8.36 11.14
CA GLN A 160 -2.81 8.65 10.83
C GLN A 160 -2.00 7.37 10.61
N ALA A 161 -2.18 6.38 11.49
CA ALA A 161 -1.52 5.08 11.36
C ALA A 161 -1.94 4.36 10.07
N VAL A 162 -3.23 4.35 9.74
CA VAL A 162 -3.67 3.69 8.51
C VAL A 162 -3.10 4.39 7.26
N ARG A 163 -3.01 5.72 7.23
CA ARG A 163 -2.31 6.46 6.16
C ARG A 163 -0.84 6.10 6.04
N CYS A 164 -0.14 6.00 7.18
CA CYS A 164 1.25 5.56 7.20
C CYS A 164 1.40 4.13 6.69
N LEU A 165 0.53 3.21 7.11
CA LEU A 165 0.53 1.82 6.66
C LEU A 165 0.30 1.72 5.15
N ASP A 166 -0.67 2.45 4.62
CA ASP A 166 -0.95 2.48 3.18
C ASP A 166 0.27 2.99 2.38
N SER A 167 0.96 4.00 2.92
CA SER A 167 2.20 4.51 2.34
C SER A 167 3.31 3.45 2.31
N LEU A 168 3.40 2.54 3.29
CA LEU A 168 4.33 1.41 3.23
C LEU A 168 4.01 0.50 2.04
N PHE A 169 2.74 0.29 1.71
CA PHE A 169 2.35 -0.53 0.57
C PHE A 169 2.63 0.14 -0.78
N VAL A 170 2.43 1.46 -0.86
CA VAL A 170 2.68 2.22 -2.09
C VAL A 170 4.19 2.40 -2.32
N LEU A 171 4.92 2.86 -1.31
CA LEU A 171 6.31 3.32 -1.41
C LEU A 171 7.34 2.24 -1.08
N GLY A 172 6.93 1.20 -0.36
CA GLY A 172 7.79 0.09 0.02
C GLY A 172 8.29 -0.74 -1.16
N ASP A 173 9.48 -1.31 -1.00
CA ASP A 173 9.92 -2.44 -1.81
C ASP A 173 9.09 -3.70 -1.49
N SER A 174 9.38 -4.81 -2.18
CA SER A 174 8.65 -6.06 -1.95
C SER A 174 8.80 -6.60 -0.52
N GLU A 175 9.96 -6.41 0.12
CA GLU A 175 10.17 -6.85 1.50
C GLU A 175 9.30 -6.04 2.46
N ILE A 176 9.25 -4.71 2.30
CA ILE A 176 8.43 -3.82 3.13
C ILE A 176 6.94 -4.06 2.92
N ARG A 177 6.48 -4.28 1.69
CA ARG A 177 5.08 -4.64 1.43
C ARG A 177 4.67 -5.93 2.13
N ASN A 178 5.50 -6.97 2.03
CA ASN A 178 5.24 -8.24 2.72
C ASN A 178 5.28 -8.07 4.24
N ALA A 179 6.21 -7.27 4.75
CA ALA A 179 6.32 -6.96 6.17
C ALA A 179 5.14 -6.11 6.66
N GLY A 180 4.56 -5.23 5.84
CA GLY A 180 3.32 -4.51 6.15
C GLY A 180 2.13 -5.45 6.28
N ALA A 181 1.98 -6.43 5.38
CA ALA A 181 0.89 -7.39 5.44
C ALA A 181 1.01 -8.33 6.65
N VAL A 182 2.13 -9.05 6.76
CA VAL A 182 2.33 -10.08 7.79
C VAL A 182 2.79 -9.48 9.12
N GLY A 183 3.71 -8.52 9.08
CA GLY A 183 4.27 -7.90 10.29
C GLY A 183 3.35 -6.85 10.94
N VAL A 184 2.44 -6.23 10.18
CA VAL A 184 1.52 -5.21 10.72
C VAL A 184 0.07 -5.68 10.72
N ILE A 185 -0.55 -5.88 9.54
CA ILE A 185 -1.99 -6.21 9.47
C ILE A 185 -2.30 -7.48 10.27
N GLU A 186 -1.59 -8.58 9.99
CA GLU A 186 -1.79 -9.83 10.73
C GLU A 186 -1.55 -9.67 12.24
N SER A 187 -0.50 -8.93 12.61
CA SER A 187 -0.17 -8.70 14.02
C SER A 187 -1.25 -7.89 14.74
N VAL A 188 -1.82 -6.86 14.12
CA VAL A 188 -2.95 -6.11 14.70
C VAL A 188 -4.15 -7.03 14.91
N LEU A 189 -4.52 -7.83 13.91
CA LEU A 189 -5.64 -8.77 14.01
C LEU A 189 -5.40 -9.81 15.12
N ASN A 190 -4.18 -10.35 15.21
CA ASN A 190 -3.79 -11.32 16.23
C ASN A 190 -3.81 -10.71 17.64
N ILE A 191 -3.30 -9.48 17.81
CA ILE A 191 -3.34 -8.79 19.11
C ILE A 191 -4.80 -8.54 19.50
N CYS A 192 -5.61 -7.98 18.60
CA CYS A 192 -7.03 -7.73 18.86
C CYS A 192 -7.78 -9.01 19.25
N GLY A 193 -7.60 -10.09 18.49
CA GLY A 193 -8.23 -11.39 18.77
C GLY A 193 -7.85 -11.97 20.13
N ASN A 194 -6.57 -11.89 20.51
CA ASN A 194 -6.10 -12.37 21.81
C ASN A 194 -6.51 -11.47 22.98
N SER A 195 -6.68 -10.18 22.74
CA SER A 195 -7.02 -9.17 23.76
C SER A 195 -8.53 -8.87 23.85
N LYS A 196 -9.37 -9.51 23.01
CA LYS A 196 -10.82 -9.24 22.89
C LYS A 196 -11.14 -7.79 22.52
N ILE A 197 -10.23 -7.13 21.80
CA ILE A 197 -10.45 -5.80 21.23
C ILE A 197 -11.11 -5.98 19.86
N ASP A 198 -12.14 -5.19 19.55
CA ASP A 198 -12.78 -5.24 18.23
C ASP A 198 -11.85 -4.62 17.18
N ALA A 199 -11.41 -5.42 16.21
CA ALA A 199 -10.55 -4.97 15.12
C ALA A 199 -11.31 -4.23 14.01
N LYS A 200 -12.64 -4.25 14.01
CA LYS A 200 -13.48 -3.67 12.96
C LYS A 200 -13.16 -2.19 12.66
N PRO A 201 -12.95 -1.30 13.65
CA PRO A 201 -12.59 0.10 13.37
C PRO A 201 -11.31 0.27 12.55
N PHE A 202 -10.35 -0.64 12.70
CA PHE A 202 -9.12 -0.66 11.92
C PHE A 202 -9.37 -1.17 10.49
N ILE A 203 -10.08 -2.30 10.35
CA ILE A 203 -10.39 -2.90 9.04
C ILE A 203 -11.19 -1.93 8.16
N GLU A 204 -12.20 -1.27 8.72
CA GLU A 204 -13.06 -0.33 8.00
C GLU A 204 -12.32 0.95 7.56
N ARG A 205 -11.22 1.29 8.22
CA ARG A 205 -10.40 2.46 7.90
C ARG A 205 -9.30 2.18 6.88
N LEU A 206 -8.98 0.91 6.60
CA LEU A 206 -7.95 0.54 5.64
C LEU A 206 -8.16 1.25 4.30
N LEU A 207 -7.07 1.86 3.82
CA LEU A 207 -7.02 2.55 2.53
C LEU A 207 -6.74 1.56 1.39
N PRO A 208 -6.86 1.96 0.11
CA PRO A 208 -6.91 1.02 -1.00
C PRO A 208 -5.77 -0.02 -1.04
N ALA A 209 -4.51 0.39 -0.84
CA ALA A 209 -3.38 -0.54 -0.93
C ALA A 209 -3.33 -1.51 0.27
N SER A 210 -3.52 -0.99 1.47
CA SER A 210 -3.57 -1.78 2.71
C SER A 210 -4.81 -2.69 2.78
N LYS A 211 -5.95 -2.27 2.24
CA LYS A 211 -7.17 -3.07 2.11
C LYS A 211 -6.99 -4.24 1.14
N ARG A 212 -6.33 -4.03 -0.01
CA ARG A 212 -5.96 -5.13 -0.92
C ARG A 212 -5.06 -6.14 -0.22
N ALA A 213 -4.03 -5.68 0.49
CA ALA A 213 -3.15 -6.56 1.25
C ALA A 213 -3.88 -7.36 2.33
N HIS A 214 -4.89 -6.77 3.00
CA HIS A 214 -5.74 -7.49 3.94
C HIS A 214 -6.56 -8.59 3.26
N VAL A 215 -7.21 -8.31 2.13
CA VAL A 215 -7.97 -9.31 1.36
C VAL A 215 -7.07 -10.46 0.90
N ASP A 216 -5.87 -10.16 0.41
CA ASP A 216 -4.90 -11.17 0.00
C ASP A 216 -4.46 -12.04 1.18
N LEU A 217 -4.27 -11.45 2.36
CA LEU A 217 -3.94 -12.15 3.59
C LEU A 217 -5.08 -13.07 4.04
N GLU A 218 -6.33 -12.61 4.00
CA GLU A 218 -7.50 -13.44 4.32
C GLU A 218 -7.63 -14.63 3.36
N LYS A 219 -7.47 -14.39 2.06
CA LYS A 219 -7.45 -15.44 1.04
C LYS A 219 -6.33 -16.44 1.28
N PHE A 220 -5.14 -15.97 1.66
CA PHE A 220 -4.03 -16.86 1.99
C PHE A 220 -4.38 -17.78 3.16
N TRP A 221 -4.89 -17.24 4.27
CA TRP A 221 -5.20 -18.03 5.46
C TRP A 221 -6.40 -18.95 5.30
N ASN A 222 -7.44 -18.54 4.56
CA ASN A 222 -8.67 -19.31 4.41
C ASN A 222 -8.57 -20.37 3.31
N ASP A 223 -7.89 -20.09 2.20
CA ASP A 223 -7.89 -20.98 1.03
C ASP A 223 -6.54 -21.67 0.84
N THR A 224 -5.46 -20.89 0.91
CA THR A 224 -4.13 -21.37 0.50
C THR A 224 -3.48 -22.19 1.60
N TYR A 225 -3.45 -21.68 2.82
CA TYR A 225 -2.77 -22.30 3.95
C TYR A 225 -3.30 -23.70 4.32
N PRO A 226 -4.63 -23.95 4.38
CA PRO A 226 -5.15 -25.30 4.64
C PRO A 226 -4.73 -26.30 3.57
N SER A 227 -4.68 -25.87 2.31
CA SER A 227 -4.23 -26.73 1.20
C SER A 227 -2.75 -27.08 1.30
N LEU A 228 -1.90 -26.12 1.71
CA LEU A 228 -0.49 -26.34 1.96
C LEU A 228 -0.27 -27.29 3.14
N LEU A 229 -0.96 -27.05 4.27
CA LEU A 229 -0.89 -27.94 5.44
C LEU A 229 -1.29 -29.37 5.10
N ARG A 230 -2.34 -29.56 4.29
CA ARG A 230 -2.74 -30.89 3.82
C ARG A 230 -1.62 -31.56 3.03
N ARG A 231 -1.05 -30.86 2.04
CA ARG A 231 0.07 -31.38 1.23
C ARG A 231 1.29 -31.72 2.08
N PHE A 232 1.65 -30.86 3.05
CA PHE A 232 2.75 -31.13 3.97
C PHE A 232 2.50 -32.41 4.79
N ARG A 233 1.29 -32.59 5.32
CA ARG A 233 0.91 -33.82 6.06
C ARG A 233 0.93 -35.06 5.18
N GLU A 234 0.47 -34.97 3.93
CA GLU A 234 0.49 -36.08 2.97
C GLU A 234 1.92 -36.44 2.51
N SER A 235 2.82 -35.46 2.46
CA SER A 235 4.23 -35.65 2.10
C SER A 235 5.13 -36.06 3.27
N ALA A 236 4.65 -35.93 4.50
CA ALA A 236 5.41 -36.29 5.68
C ALA A 236 5.55 -37.82 5.74
N VAL A 237 6.75 -38.32 5.43
CA VAL A 237 7.10 -39.73 5.65
C VAL A 237 6.90 -40.01 7.14
N PRO A 238 6.08 -41.00 7.53
CA PRO A 238 5.89 -41.33 8.94
C PRO A 238 7.27 -41.64 9.54
N TYR A 239 7.60 -40.90 10.60
CA TYR A 239 8.84 -41.11 11.35
C TYR A 239 8.81 -42.54 11.89
N LYS A 240 9.58 -43.45 11.29
CA LYS A 240 9.74 -44.80 11.82
C LYS A 240 10.54 -44.67 13.11
N ASN A 241 9.87 -44.82 14.24
CA ASN A 241 10.54 -45.07 15.50
C ASN A 241 11.15 -46.47 15.43
N ASP A 242 12.41 -46.56 14.98
CA ASP A 242 13.23 -47.77 15.09
C ASP A 242 13.70 -47.98 16.55
N SER A 243 12.77 -47.87 17.51
CA SER A 243 12.99 -48.16 18.92
C SER A 243 12.50 -49.57 19.25
N ASN A 244 13.03 -50.57 18.55
CA ASN A 244 12.97 -51.98 18.95
C ASN A 244 14.21 -52.71 18.40
N SER A 245 15.38 -52.31 18.89
CA SER A 245 16.58 -53.15 18.87
C SER A 245 16.87 -53.62 20.30
N LYS A 246 16.28 -54.75 20.67
CA LYS A 246 16.79 -55.66 21.70
C LYS A 246 16.76 -57.06 21.13
#